data_AF-A0A2H3CVT8-F1
#
_entry.id   AF-A0A2H3CVT8-F1
#
_cell.length_a   1.000
_cell.length_b   1.000
_cell.length_c   1.000
_cell.angle_alpha   90.00
_cell.angle_beta   90.00
_cell.angle_gamma   90.00
#
_symmetry.space_group_name_H-M   'P 1'
#
loop_
_entity.id
_entity.type
_entity.pdbx_description
1 polymer ?
#
loop_
_entity_poly.entity_id
_entity_poly.type
_entity_poly.pdbx_seq_one_letter_code
_entity_poly.pdbx_strand_id
1 'polypeptide(L)'
;MVSYLRSLFGGSSSSRKQDAPFSDGSKPRRRSCSTPRSSGQVTLSPSTSSIEQVPRRKRSNSLSCGPSPTKGYSYASLSTHTGKHGRHHEPHSRELRIASYKYDRPAPYPIYLPTPSPQSNHSRTSSSTSSAPDSFPKTNSSTTSHSSPRSVLKKTSHSNPHTGIQHHVSFANPNRPEALHMHPLLASSRHHPAPIWYDVIFTPSSKSVVDRKTRTPIPAHTLSQPATDPAKPDKLVLRSNKLPWPVVVHADGKIITNLDLLCAVHRTLSTRVTHREWEALGHGTHAQLKAARAYETRCKKLGGGWDGGVRRIDWLGEKTFLIGVEVDKSTGVGKLVFGKP
;
A
#
# COMPACT_ATOMS: atom_id res chain seq x y z
N MET A 1 22.22 20.81 -12.40
CA MET A 1 21.42 20.46 -11.21
C MET A 1 21.12 18.95 -11.18
N VAL A 2 22.08 18.08 -10.83
CA VAL A 2 21.89 16.61 -10.87
C VAL A 2 22.65 15.94 -9.71
N SER A 3 22.16 16.05 -8.47
CA SER A 3 22.94 15.58 -7.29
C SER A 3 22.08 15.21 -6.06
N TYR A 4 21.01 14.42 -6.21
CA TYR A 4 20.13 14.06 -5.06
C TYR A 4 19.85 12.55 -4.83
N LEU A 5 20.41 11.63 -5.64
CA LEU A 5 20.04 10.21 -5.58
C LEU A 5 20.95 9.28 -4.74
N ARG A 6 21.92 9.80 -3.97
CA ARG A 6 22.92 8.96 -3.28
C ARG A 6 22.66 8.65 -1.79
N SER A 7 21.56 9.12 -1.20
CA SER A 7 21.34 9.06 0.27
C SER A 7 20.38 7.94 0.76
N LEU A 8 19.67 7.24 -0.13
CA LEU A 8 18.53 6.39 0.27
C LEU A 8 18.83 4.94 0.69
N PHE A 9 20.11 4.55 0.75
CA PHE A 9 20.53 3.18 1.13
C PHE A 9 21.60 3.13 2.24
N GLY A 10 21.77 4.21 3.00
CA GLY A 10 22.58 4.20 4.23
C GLY A 10 21.94 3.29 5.29
N GLY A 11 22.60 2.16 5.60
CA GLY A 11 22.08 1.18 6.54
C GLY A 11 22.09 1.68 7.98
N SER A 12 20.94 1.63 8.65
CA SER A 12 20.87 1.83 10.10
C SER A 12 21.33 0.58 10.84
N SER A 13 22.59 0.55 11.26
CA SER A 13 23.08 -0.40 12.25
C SER A 13 22.40 -0.15 13.59
N SER A 14 21.51 -1.05 14.00
CA SER A 14 20.85 -0.99 15.31
C SER A 14 21.88 -1.24 16.42
N SER A 15 22.13 -0.24 17.27
CA SER A 15 22.99 -0.37 18.44
C SER A 15 22.39 -1.36 19.44
N ARG A 16 23.07 -2.50 19.62
CA ARG A 16 22.85 -3.35 20.79
C ARG A 16 23.42 -2.63 22.00
N LYS A 17 22.58 -2.37 23.01
CA LYS A 17 23.09 -2.14 24.37
C LYS A 17 23.64 -3.45 24.90
N GLN A 18 24.87 -3.46 25.37
CA GLN A 18 25.43 -4.48 26.24
C GLN A 18 26.05 -3.75 27.44
N ASP A 19 25.48 -4.00 28.61
CA ASP A 19 26.04 -3.57 29.89
C ASP A 19 26.85 -4.75 30.46
N ALA A 20 28.16 -4.53 30.69
CA ALA A 20 29.00 -5.08 31.76
C ALA A 20 30.49 -5.02 31.37
N PRO A 21 31.41 -4.61 32.26
CA PRO A 21 32.85 -4.50 31.97
C PRO A 21 33.62 -5.78 32.34
N PHE A 22 34.79 -6.00 31.73
CA PHE A 22 36.03 -6.42 32.41
C PHE A 22 37.21 -6.54 31.41
N SER A 23 38.44 -6.48 31.95
CA SER A 23 39.73 -6.80 31.32
C SER A 23 40.27 -5.87 30.22
N ASP A 24 41.14 -4.98 30.70
CA ASP A 24 42.48 -4.64 30.17
C ASP A 24 43.06 -5.54 29.05
N GLY A 25 43.82 -4.92 28.11
CA GLY A 25 44.27 -5.61 26.88
C GLY A 25 45.01 -4.79 25.80
N SER A 26 46.00 -3.98 26.18
CA SER A 26 47.21 -3.64 25.37
C SER A 26 47.17 -3.45 23.82
N LYS A 27 47.47 -2.21 23.42
CA LYS A 27 48.39 -1.78 22.32
C LYS A 27 47.90 -1.74 20.85
N PRO A 28 48.54 -0.89 19.99
CA PRO A 28 47.91 -0.36 18.77
C PRO A 28 48.57 -0.80 17.46
N ARG A 29 47.88 -0.63 16.31
CA ARG A 29 48.55 -0.50 15.02
C ARG A 29 47.82 0.39 14.02
N ARG A 30 48.44 1.53 13.70
CA ARG A 30 48.08 2.38 12.55
C ARG A 30 48.35 1.63 11.25
N ARG A 31 47.43 1.70 10.28
CA ARG A 31 47.75 1.64 8.84
C ARG A 31 46.84 2.59 8.06
N SER A 32 47.29 3.84 7.98
CA SER A 32 46.92 4.74 6.90
C SER A 32 47.50 4.22 5.57
N CYS A 33 46.64 4.03 4.57
CA CYS A 33 47.06 3.84 3.18
C CYS A 33 46.47 4.98 2.35
N SER A 34 47.30 5.69 1.63
CA SER A 34 46.97 6.88 0.86
C SER A 34 47.37 6.71 -0.60
N THR A 35 46.79 7.57 -1.46
CA THR A 35 47.14 7.80 -2.88
C THR A 35 46.68 6.74 -3.91
N PRO A 36 46.63 7.08 -5.22
CA PRO A 36 46.64 8.42 -5.83
C PRO A 36 45.41 8.73 -6.72
N ARG A 37 45.27 10.02 -7.05
CA ARG A 37 44.43 10.50 -8.18
C ARG A 37 45.03 9.99 -9.49
N SER A 38 44.19 9.59 -10.45
CA SER A 38 44.55 9.62 -11.86
C SER A 38 43.65 10.62 -12.57
N SER A 39 44.26 11.64 -13.17
CA SER A 39 43.62 12.67 -13.98
C SER A 39 43.89 12.38 -15.45
N GLY A 40 42.86 11.96 -16.19
CA GLY A 40 42.91 11.79 -17.64
C GLY A 40 41.89 12.72 -18.31
N GLN A 41 42.37 13.85 -18.83
CA GLN A 41 41.61 14.62 -19.82
C GLN A 41 41.75 13.95 -21.19
N VAL A 42 40.64 13.73 -21.90
CA VAL A 42 40.67 13.52 -23.36
C VAL A 42 39.56 14.34 -24.01
N THR A 43 40.00 15.46 -24.57
CA THR A 43 39.63 16.01 -25.89
C THR A 43 38.17 15.96 -26.35
N LEU A 44 37.60 17.17 -26.47
CA LEU A 44 36.40 17.47 -27.27
C LEU A 44 36.72 17.40 -28.77
N SER A 45 35.79 16.93 -29.59
CA SER A 45 35.76 17.17 -31.05
C SER A 45 34.34 17.52 -31.49
N PRO A 46 34.12 18.56 -32.33
CA PRO A 46 32.79 19.08 -32.62
C PRO A 46 32.18 18.62 -33.96
N SER A 47 30.85 18.75 -34.02
CA SER A 47 30.03 19.11 -35.20
C SER A 47 30.22 18.41 -36.56
N THR A 48 29.15 17.82 -37.06
CA THR A 48 28.68 18.09 -38.44
C THR A 48 27.16 17.91 -38.54
N SER A 49 26.55 18.59 -39.52
CA SER A 49 25.12 18.87 -39.61
C SER A 49 24.53 18.54 -40.99
N SER A 50 23.36 17.90 -41.04
CA SER A 50 22.37 17.92 -42.14
C SER A 50 21.17 17.05 -41.70
N ILE A 51 19.92 17.53 -41.63
CA ILE A 51 19.00 17.83 -42.74
C ILE A 51 18.90 16.68 -43.74
N GLU A 52 17.86 15.85 -43.66
CA GLU A 52 16.97 15.63 -44.81
C GLU A 52 15.60 14.97 -44.49
N GLN A 53 14.75 15.02 -45.51
CA GLN A 53 13.29 15.09 -45.51
C GLN A 53 12.50 13.77 -45.29
N VAL A 54 11.19 13.97 -45.05
CA VAL A 54 10.11 12.98 -45.08
C VAL A 54 9.83 12.51 -46.52
N PRO A 55 9.48 11.22 -46.73
CA PRO A 55 8.27 10.96 -47.51
C PRO A 55 7.35 9.87 -46.92
N ARG A 56 6.14 10.33 -46.57
CA ARG A 56 4.84 9.67 -46.78
C ARG A 56 4.89 8.37 -47.64
N ARG A 57 4.40 7.25 -47.10
CA ARG A 57 3.78 6.18 -47.91
C ARG A 57 2.35 5.89 -47.44
N LYS A 58 1.49 5.56 -48.41
CA LYS A 58 0.03 5.39 -48.30
C LYS A 58 -0.33 3.90 -48.37
N ARG A 59 -1.46 3.52 -47.73
CA ARG A 59 -2.29 2.33 -48.02
C ARG A 59 -1.57 0.97 -47.75
N SER A 60 -2.27 -0.11 -47.37
CA SER A 60 -3.57 -0.58 -47.87
C SER A 60 -4.43 -1.31 -46.84
N ASN A 61 -5.74 -1.40 -47.14
CA ASN A 61 -6.69 -2.31 -46.49
C ASN A 61 -6.38 -3.77 -46.89
N SER A 62 -6.70 -4.75 -46.03
CA SER A 62 -7.72 -5.79 -46.34
C SER A 62 -7.85 -6.85 -45.23
N LEU A 63 -9.09 -7.04 -44.78
CA LEU A 63 -9.79 -8.30 -44.48
C LEU A 63 -8.96 -9.61 -44.48
N SER A 64 -9.15 -10.47 -43.46
CA SER A 64 -10.07 -11.63 -43.55
C SER A 64 -9.95 -12.59 -42.35
N CYS A 65 -11.03 -13.32 -42.05
CA CYS A 65 -11.11 -14.35 -41.01
C CYS A 65 -10.37 -15.64 -41.39
N GLY A 66 -9.88 -16.39 -40.39
CA GLY A 66 -9.37 -17.76 -40.54
C GLY A 66 -9.46 -18.53 -39.21
N PRO A 67 -10.03 -19.77 -39.17
CA PRO A 67 -10.37 -20.45 -37.92
C PRO A 67 -9.23 -21.31 -37.33
N SER A 68 -9.31 -21.53 -36.02
CA SER A 68 -8.41 -22.40 -35.25
C SER A 68 -8.60 -23.90 -35.57
N PRO A 69 -7.54 -24.69 -35.78
CA PRO A 69 -7.60 -26.14 -35.77
C PRO A 69 -7.27 -26.72 -34.39
N THR A 70 -8.26 -27.29 -33.72
CA THR A 70 -8.08 -28.16 -32.54
C THR A 70 -7.39 -29.47 -32.94
N LYS A 71 -6.21 -29.75 -32.36
CA LYS A 71 -5.59 -31.09 -32.40
C LYS A 71 -4.96 -31.43 -31.04
N GLY A 72 -5.76 -32.03 -30.15
CA GLY A 72 -5.25 -32.69 -28.95
C GLY A 72 -4.90 -34.13 -29.27
N TYR A 73 -3.62 -34.43 -29.48
CA TYR A 73 -3.15 -35.81 -29.59
C TYR A 73 -2.98 -36.44 -28.20
N SER A 74 -3.57 -37.60 -28.02
CA SER A 74 -3.32 -38.48 -26.88
C SER A 74 -1.94 -39.10 -27.00
N TYR A 75 -1.18 -39.09 -25.91
CA TYR A 75 -0.03 -39.98 -25.72
C TYR A 75 -0.15 -40.67 -24.36
N ALA A 76 -0.50 -41.95 -24.40
CA ALA A 76 -0.25 -42.84 -23.28
C ALA A 76 1.27 -42.99 -23.10
N SER A 77 1.73 -43.12 -21.85
CA SER A 77 3.11 -43.49 -21.53
C SER A 77 3.11 -44.64 -20.55
N LEU A 78 3.12 -45.85 -21.10
CA LEU A 78 3.66 -47.02 -20.42
C LEU A 78 5.19 -46.96 -20.58
N SER A 79 5.94 -47.01 -19.49
CA SER A 79 7.34 -47.45 -19.55
C SER A 79 7.71 -48.19 -18.28
N THR A 80 8.22 -49.41 -18.47
CA THR A 80 8.47 -50.42 -17.46
C THR A 80 9.85 -50.24 -16.80
N HIS A 81 10.04 -50.89 -15.66
CA HIS A 81 11.32 -51.00 -14.95
C HIS A 81 12.49 -51.50 -15.82
N THR A 82 13.74 -51.13 -15.45
CA THR A 82 14.75 -52.10 -14.94
C THR A 82 16.04 -51.41 -14.43
N GLY A 83 16.43 -51.69 -13.17
CA GLY A 83 17.82 -51.71 -12.67
C GLY A 83 18.67 -50.41 -12.65
N LYS A 84 19.84 -50.37 -11.98
CA LYS A 84 20.37 -51.16 -10.85
C LYS A 84 21.64 -50.47 -10.27
N HIS A 85 21.80 -50.44 -8.94
CA HIS A 85 23.02 -50.15 -8.16
C HIS A 85 23.66 -48.72 -8.20
N GLY A 86 23.92 -48.15 -7.00
CA GLY A 86 24.62 -46.85 -6.84
C GLY A 86 24.72 -46.36 -5.38
N ARG A 87 25.53 -47.05 -4.57
CA ARG A 87 25.86 -46.88 -3.13
C ARG A 87 25.56 -45.53 -2.42
N HIS A 88 24.91 -45.67 -1.25
CA HIS A 88 25.06 -44.91 0.01
C HIS A 88 25.86 -43.59 0.04
N HIS A 89 25.17 -42.52 0.46
CA HIS A 89 25.54 -41.80 1.70
C HIS A 89 24.27 -41.21 2.34
N GLU A 90 24.01 -41.54 3.60
CA GLU A 90 22.83 -41.13 4.36
C GLU A 90 23.18 -39.98 5.32
N PRO A 91 22.43 -38.87 5.32
CA PRO A 91 22.27 -38.01 6.48
C PRO A 91 20.84 -38.12 7.04
N HIS A 92 20.73 -38.32 8.35
CA HIS A 92 19.48 -38.60 9.04
C HIS A 92 18.33 -37.62 8.73
N SER A 93 17.24 -38.16 8.20
CA SER A 93 15.96 -37.47 8.11
C SER A 93 15.22 -37.61 9.44
N ARG A 94 14.89 -36.49 10.10
CA ARG A 94 14.01 -36.51 11.28
C ARG A 94 12.59 -36.91 10.86
N GLU A 95 12.12 -38.05 11.37
CA GLU A 95 10.72 -38.44 11.24
C GLU A 95 9.80 -37.40 11.90
N LEU A 96 8.93 -36.79 11.10
CA LEU A 96 7.73 -36.12 11.60
C LEU A 96 6.55 -37.03 11.32
N ARG A 97 5.93 -37.54 12.40
CA ARG A 97 4.75 -38.41 12.34
C ARG A 97 3.61 -37.71 11.59
N ILE A 98 3.27 -38.23 10.40
CA ILE A 98 2.06 -37.82 9.69
C ILE A 98 0.89 -38.58 10.30
N ALA A 99 0.05 -37.88 11.07
CA ALA A 99 -1.21 -38.44 11.55
C ALA A 99 -2.19 -38.58 10.38
N SER A 100 -2.48 -39.83 10.01
CA SER A 100 -3.47 -40.15 8.97
C SER A 100 -4.89 -40.00 9.53
N TYR A 101 -5.53 -38.87 9.26
CA TYR A 101 -6.95 -38.68 9.54
C TYR A 101 -7.78 -39.36 8.44
N LYS A 102 -8.49 -40.42 8.82
CA LYS A 102 -9.55 -40.99 7.98
C LYS A 102 -10.65 -39.94 7.83
N TYR A 103 -10.91 -39.49 6.61
CA TYR A 103 -12.07 -38.64 6.34
C TYR A 103 -13.33 -39.49 6.35
N ASP A 104 -14.22 -39.14 7.28
CA ASP A 104 -15.55 -39.71 7.36
C ASP A 104 -16.46 -39.15 6.26
N ARG A 105 -17.52 -39.89 5.94
CA ARG A 105 -18.36 -39.70 4.76
C ARG A 105 -19.34 -38.52 4.99
N PRO A 106 -19.33 -37.45 4.16
CA PRO A 106 -20.32 -36.39 4.33
C PRO A 106 -21.72 -36.89 3.94
N ALA A 107 -22.67 -36.72 4.87
CA ALA A 107 -24.09 -36.96 4.61
C ALA A 107 -24.66 -35.90 3.64
N PRO A 108 -25.66 -36.24 2.80
CA PRO A 108 -26.29 -35.27 1.91
C PRO A 108 -27.13 -34.26 2.69
N TYR A 109 -26.80 -32.97 2.55
CA TYR A 109 -27.62 -31.88 3.08
C TYR A 109 -28.90 -31.70 2.24
N PRO A 110 -30.06 -31.42 2.86
CA PRO A 110 -31.29 -31.16 2.14
C PRO A 110 -31.24 -29.81 1.40
N ILE A 111 -31.72 -29.81 0.16
CA ILE A 111 -31.85 -28.62 -0.69
C ILE A 111 -33.05 -27.80 -0.22
N TYR A 112 -32.80 -26.64 0.39
CA TYR A 112 -33.84 -25.65 0.63
C TYR A 112 -33.98 -24.74 -0.61
N LEU A 113 -35.12 -24.84 -1.30
CA LEU A 113 -35.50 -23.86 -2.33
C LEU A 113 -35.93 -22.54 -1.65
N PRO A 114 -35.52 -21.38 -2.16
CA PRO A 114 -36.00 -20.09 -1.65
C PRO A 114 -37.41 -19.79 -2.16
N THR A 115 -38.35 -19.65 -1.23
CA THR A 115 -39.72 -19.18 -1.49
C THR A 115 -39.72 -17.70 -1.94
N PRO A 116 -40.46 -17.32 -2.98
CA PRO A 116 -40.58 -15.92 -3.38
C PRO A 116 -41.58 -15.16 -2.48
N SER A 117 -41.12 -14.09 -1.83
CA SER A 117 -41.97 -13.15 -1.09
C SER A 117 -42.30 -11.92 -1.96
N PRO A 118 -43.53 -11.38 -1.88
CA PRO A 118 -44.01 -10.35 -2.80
C PRO A 118 -43.50 -8.93 -2.48
N GLN A 119 -43.59 -8.07 -3.49
CA GLN A 119 -43.39 -6.63 -3.40
C GLN A 119 -44.42 -5.97 -2.47
N SER A 120 -44.01 -4.98 -1.68
CA SER A 120 -44.91 -4.02 -1.06
C SER A 120 -44.43 -2.58 -1.29
N ASN A 121 -45.07 -1.90 -2.24
CA ASN A 121 -44.99 -0.45 -2.39
C ASN A 121 -45.87 0.20 -1.33
N HIS A 122 -45.29 0.99 -0.41
CA HIS A 122 -46.06 2.02 0.31
C HIS A 122 -45.25 3.29 0.53
N SER A 123 -45.51 4.28 -0.33
CA SER A 123 -45.33 5.69 0.00
C SER A 123 -46.25 6.07 1.15
N ARG A 124 -45.78 6.85 2.13
CA ARG A 124 -46.65 7.77 2.88
C ARG A 124 -45.90 8.99 3.43
N THR A 125 -46.35 10.14 2.97
CA THR A 125 -46.00 11.49 3.43
C THR A 125 -46.74 11.78 4.74
N SER A 126 -46.09 12.40 5.72
CA SER A 126 -46.74 13.38 6.63
C SER A 126 -45.73 14.08 7.53
N SER A 127 -45.65 15.40 7.38
CA SER A 127 -45.09 16.36 8.34
C SER A 127 -45.96 16.48 9.61
N SER A 128 -45.38 16.79 10.78
CA SER A 128 -45.67 18.06 11.52
C SER A 128 -45.10 18.12 12.96
N THR A 129 -44.73 19.35 13.36
CA THR A 129 -44.83 19.98 14.71
C THR A 129 -44.22 19.33 15.97
N SER A 130 -43.19 20.02 16.45
CA SER A 130 -42.93 20.41 17.86
C SER A 130 -43.99 20.15 18.94
N SER A 131 -43.56 19.62 20.09
CA SER A 131 -43.89 20.13 21.44
C SER A 131 -42.93 19.56 22.50
N ALA A 132 -42.35 20.43 23.33
CA ALA A 132 -41.88 20.12 24.68
C ALA A 132 -43.01 20.55 25.66
N PRO A 133 -42.93 20.35 27.00
CA PRO A 133 -41.88 19.75 27.83
C PRO A 133 -42.39 18.56 28.67
N ASP A 134 -41.56 17.98 29.56
CA ASP A 134 -41.78 18.12 31.03
C ASP A 134 -40.60 17.60 31.89
N SER A 135 -40.72 17.76 33.21
CA SER A 135 -39.64 17.81 34.20
C SER A 135 -39.89 16.80 35.33
N PHE A 136 -38.88 16.03 35.77
CA PHE A 136 -38.92 15.34 37.08
C PHE A 136 -37.55 15.24 37.78
N PRO A 137 -37.47 15.48 39.10
CA PRO A 137 -36.25 15.38 39.91
C PRO A 137 -36.20 14.09 40.79
N LYS A 138 -35.01 13.73 41.30
CA LYS A 138 -34.73 13.01 42.58
C LYS A 138 -33.21 12.76 42.73
N THR A 139 -32.47 13.39 43.64
CA THR A 139 -32.31 13.22 45.12
C THR A 139 -31.11 12.37 45.58
N ASN A 140 -30.11 13.09 46.13
CA ASN A 140 -29.05 12.78 47.11
C ASN A 140 -28.95 11.42 47.83
N SER A 141 -27.69 10.97 47.99
CA SER A 141 -26.99 10.70 49.27
C SER A 141 -25.49 10.40 48.97
N SER A 142 -24.46 11.10 49.50
CA SER A 142 -23.87 11.10 50.86
C SER A 142 -23.57 9.70 51.39
N THR A 143 -22.37 9.32 51.87
CA THR A 143 -21.21 10.06 52.43
C THR A 143 -19.88 9.59 51.77
N THR A 144 -18.63 9.76 52.22
CA THR A 144 -18.00 10.26 53.48
C THR A 144 -16.63 10.91 53.21
N SER A 145 -15.96 11.38 54.27
CA SER A 145 -14.67 12.09 54.35
C SER A 145 -13.43 11.22 54.50
N HIS A 146 -12.25 11.71 54.08
CA HIS A 146 -11.05 11.81 54.93
C HIS A 146 -10.14 12.98 54.50
N SER A 147 -9.33 13.49 55.43
CA SER A 147 -8.74 14.83 55.41
C SER A 147 -7.21 14.81 55.56
N SER A 148 -6.49 15.75 54.91
CA SER A 148 -5.15 16.29 55.29
C SER A 148 -4.60 17.26 54.20
N PRO A 149 -3.59 18.13 54.47
CA PRO A 149 -3.85 19.58 54.39
C PRO A 149 -3.05 20.37 53.33
N ARG A 150 -3.24 21.69 53.38
CA ARG A 150 -2.90 22.73 52.39
C ARG A 150 -1.40 23.07 52.26
N SER A 151 -1.01 23.50 51.06
CA SER A 151 -0.39 24.83 50.83
C SER A 151 -1.10 25.42 49.59
N VAL A 152 -1.75 26.59 49.59
CA VAL A 152 -1.33 27.97 49.95
C VAL A 152 -0.24 28.54 49.04
N LEU A 153 -0.63 28.86 47.80
CA LEU A 153 -0.34 30.18 47.25
C LEU A 153 -1.46 30.68 46.32
N LYS A 154 -2.22 31.68 46.77
CA LYS A 154 -3.22 32.38 45.96
C LYS A 154 -2.54 33.31 44.96
N LYS A 155 -2.93 33.24 43.68
CA LYS A 155 -3.12 34.44 42.87
C LYS A 155 -4.53 34.42 42.27
N THR A 156 -5.42 35.13 42.97
CA THR A 156 -6.80 35.38 42.59
C THR A 156 -6.86 36.36 41.42
N SER A 157 -7.07 35.85 40.21
CA SER A 157 -7.62 36.65 39.11
C SER A 157 -9.13 36.46 39.11
N HIS A 158 -9.85 37.47 39.62
CA HIS A 158 -11.32 37.47 39.62
C HIS A 158 -11.85 37.77 38.21
N SER A 159 -12.07 36.73 37.41
CA SER A 159 -12.90 36.83 36.20
C SER A 159 -14.35 36.47 36.53
N ASN A 160 -15.26 37.44 36.39
CA ASN A 160 -16.69 37.26 36.65
C ASN A 160 -17.28 36.05 35.91
N PRO A 161 -18.26 35.35 36.50
CA PRO A 161 -19.06 34.35 35.80
C PRO A 161 -20.06 35.06 34.87
N HIS A 162 -19.57 35.64 33.77
CA HIS A 162 -20.46 36.07 32.69
C HIS A 162 -21.04 34.84 32.00
N THR A 163 -22.30 34.54 32.31
CA THR A 163 -23.18 33.56 31.65
C THR A 163 -23.56 33.93 30.21
N GLY A 164 -22.77 34.80 29.57
CA GLY A 164 -22.93 35.15 28.17
C GLY A 164 -22.39 34.04 27.28
N ILE A 165 -23.25 33.46 26.46
CA ILE A 165 -22.86 32.53 25.39
C ILE A 165 -22.05 33.33 24.36
N GLN A 166 -20.74 33.43 24.56
CA GLN A 166 -19.85 34.03 23.58
C GLN A 166 -19.70 33.05 22.41
N HIS A 167 -20.44 33.34 21.34
CA HIS A 167 -20.25 32.69 20.05
C HIS A 167 -18.86 33.04 19.51
N HIS A 168 -17.87 32.24 19.88
CA HIS A 168 -16.51 32.33 19.37
C HIS A 168 -16.50 31.99 17.88
N VAL A 169 -16.71 33.01 17.04
CA VAL A 169 -16.46 32.97 15.60
C VAL A 169 -15.00 32.61 15.37
N SER A 170 -14.77 31.33 15.08
CA SER A 170 -13.46 30.79 14.77
C SER A 170 -13.10 31.20 13.35
N PHE A 171 -12.54 32.40 13.18
CA PHE A 171 -11.99 32.85 11.91
C PHE A 171 -10.91 31.86 11.45
N ALA A 172 -11.25 31.04 10.46
CA ALA A 172 -10.31 30.12 9.84
C ALA A 172 -9.16 30.94 9.23
N ASN A 173 -7.96 30.79 9.76
CA ASN A 173 -6.78 31.50 9.26
C ASN A 173 -6.57 31.11 7.79
N PRO A 174 -6.72 32.02 6.81
CA PRO A 174 -6.63 31.69 5.39
C PRO A 174 -5.21 31.25 4.97
N ASN A 175 -4.21 31.56 5.78
CA ASN A 175 -2.82 31.14 5.58
C ASN A 175 -2.50 29.78 6.20
N ARG A 176 -3.45 29.15 6.91
CA ARG A 176 -3.25 27.78 7.42
C ARG A 176 -3.44 26.81 6.25
N PRO A 177 -2.43 26.00 5.89
CA PRO A 177 -2.61 24.99 4.86
C PRO A 177 -3.73 24.04 5.27
N GLU A 178 -4.68 23.83 4.35
CA GLU A 178 -5.82 22.95 4.56
C GLU A 178 -5.35 21.56 4.98
N ALA A 179 -5.77 21.11 6.17
CA ALA A 179 -5.38 19.82 6.70
C ALA A 179 -6.05 18.73 5.86
N LEU A 180 -5.25 18.02 5.06
CA LEU A 180 -5.73 16.85 4.33
C LEU A 180 -6.05 15.73 5.34
N HIS A 181 -7.32 15.36 5.48
CA HIS A 181 -7.70 14.13 6.15
C HIS A 181 -8.02 13.07 5.09
N MET A 182 -7.51 11.85 5.25
CA MET A 182 -7.87 10.70 4.41
C MET A 182 -9.12 10.03 4.98
N HIS A 183 -9.94 9.45 4.10
CA HIS A 183 -11.09 8.64 4.49
C HIS A 183 -10.66 7.50 5.44
N PRO A 184 -11.44 7.15 6.51
CA PRO A 184 -11.04 6.14 7.49
C PRO A 184 -10.70 4.76 6.91
N LEU A 185 -11.23 4.42 5.74
CA LEU A 185 -10.88 3.21 5.00
C LEU A 185 -9.38 3.15 4.62
N LEU A 186 -8.83 4.32 4.24
CA LEU A 186 -7.48 4.48 3.73
C LEU A 186 -6.51 5.06 4.76
N ALA A 187 -7.01 5.84 5.73
CA ALA A 187 -6.20 6.53 6.72
C ALA A 187 -5.36 5.56 7.57
N SER A 188 -4.04 5.59 7.39
CA SER A 188 -3.09 4.85 8.21
C SER A 188 -2.34 5.82 9.12
N SER A 189 -2.11 5.38 10.36
CA SER A 189 -1.24 6.06 11.33
C SER A 189 -0.40 5.04 12.08
N ARG A 190 0.59 5.51 12.85
CA ARG A 190 1.48 4.66 13.65
C ARG A 190 0.74 3.78 14.67
N HIS A 191 -0.42 4.22 15.16
CA HIS A 191 -1.19 3.54 16.21
C HIS A 191 -2.49 2.91 15.69
N HIS A 192 -3.02 3.44 14.58
CA HIS A 192 -4.24 2.95 13.94
C HIS A 192 -3.91 2.61 12.49
N PRO A 193 -3.62 1.33 12.17
CA PRO A 193 -3.46 0.89 10.79
C PRO A 193 -4.81 1.00 10.07
N ALA A 194 -4.77 1.34 8.78
CA ALA A 194 -5.98 1.37 7.97
C ALA A 194 -6.63 -0.03 7.90
N PRO A 195 -7.98 -0.12 7.83
CA PRO A 195 -8.69 -1.37 7.70
C PRO A 195 -8.59 -1.96 6.28
N ILE A 196 -8.13 -1.21 5.27
CA ILE A 196 -7.94 -1.74 3.91
C ILE A 196 -6.79 -2.76 3.80
N TRP A 197 -7.02 -3.78 2.96
CA TRP A 197 -6.02 -4.73 2.49
C TRP A 197 -6.22 -5.01 1.00
N TYR A 198 -5.26 -4.61 0.17
CA TYR A 198 -5.41 -4.70 -1.29
C TYR A 198 -4.07 -5.07 -1.97
N ASP A 199 -4.04 -6.18 -2.70
CA ASP A 199 -2.87 -6.57 -3.52
C ASP A 199 -2.87 -5.82 -4.85
N VAL A 200 -1.91 -4.91 -5.02
CA VAL A 200 -1.84 -4.00 -6.18
C VAL A 200 -1.45 -4.75 -7.47
N ILE A 201 -1.15 -6.05 -7.41
CA ILE A 201 -1.00 -6.91 -8.60
C ILE A 201 -2.32 -7.02 -9.37
N PHE A 202 -3.47 -6.95 -8.70
CA PHE A 202 -4.79 -7.12 -9.32
C PHE A 202 -5.52 -5.79 -9.49
N THR A 203 -6.32 -5.65 -10.54
CA THR A 203 -7.19 -4.47 -10.74
C THR A 203 -8.10 -4.26 -9.53
N PRO A 204 -8.23 -3.02 -9.01
CA PRO A 204 -9.04 -2.74 -7.83
C PRO A 204 -10.53 -2.88 -8.14
N SER A 205 -11.25 -3.51 -7.23
CA SER A 205 -12.70 -3.77 -7.29
C SER A 205 -13.19 -4.09 -5.88
N SER A 206 -14.51 -4.10 -5.66
CA SER A 206 -15.09 -4.57 -4.38
C SER A 206 -14.65 -5.99 -4.01
N LYS A 207 -14.33 -6.85 -4.99
CA LYS A 207 -13.89 -8.25 -4.76
C LYS A 207 -12.39 -8.37 -4.43
N SER A 208 -11.54 -7.51 -5.00
CA SER A 208 -10.07 -7.56 -4.82
C SER A 208 -9.56 -6.67 -3.67
N VAL A 209 -10.38 -5.73 -3.21
CA VAL A 209 -10.12 -4.83 -2.09
C VAL A 209 -10.90 -5.36 -0.88
N VAL A 210 -10.19 -5.88 0.13
CA VAL A 210 -10.80 -6.55 1.29
C VAL A 210 -10.46 -5.85 2.60
N ASP A 211 -11.28 -6.05 3.64
CA ASP A 211 -10.93 -5.65 4.99
C ASP A 211 -9.78 -6.50 5.54
N ARG A 212 -8.85 -5.86 6.24
CA ARG A 212 -7.62 -6.46 6.74
C ARG A 212 -7.83 -7.50 7.84
N LYS A 213 -8.85 -7.32 8.68
CA LYS A 213 -9.18 -8.19 9.82
C LYS A 213 -10.11 -9.31 9.42
N THR A 214 -11.23 -9.00 8.78
CA THR A 214 -12.25 -9.99 8.40
C THR A 214 -11.94 -10.70 7.09
N ARG A 215 -11.05 -10.14 6.26
CA ARG A 215 -10.77 -10.57 4.88
C ARG A 215 -12.01 -10.57 3.97
N THR A 216 -13.08 -9.86 4.36
CA THR A 216 -14.30 -9.73 3.56
C THR A 216 -14.14 -8.64 2.48
N PRO A 217 -14.71 -8.83 1.28
CA PRO A 217 -14.87 -7.79 0.25
C PRO A 217 -15.37 -6.45 0.82
N ILE A 218 -14.73 -5.34 0.45
CA ILE A 218 -15.19 -4.00 0.84
C ILE A 218 -16.34 -3.57 -0.10
N PRO A 219 -17.49 -3.11 0.43
CA PRO A 219 -18.64 -2.75 -0.40
C PRO A 219 -18.34 -1.65 -1.42
N ALA A 220 -18.93 -1.78 -2.61
CA ALA A 220 -18.74 -0.82 -3.70
C ALA A 220 -19.13 0.62 -3.31
N HIS A 221 -20.19 0.80 -2.51
CA HIS A 221 -20.60 2.12 -2.02
C HIS A 221 -19.52 2.78 -1.14
N THR A 222 -18.78 2.01 -0.33
CA THR A 222 -17.65 2.51 0.47
C THR A 222 -16.47 2.91 -0.42
N LEU A 223 -16.25 2.18 -1.52
CA LEU A 223 -15.24 2.54 -2.52
C LEU A 223 -15.63 3.80 -3.32
N SER A 224 -16.92 4.09 -3.45
CA SER A 224 -17.44 5.32 -4.08
C SER A 224 -17.47 6.55 -3.16
N GLN A 225 -17.20 6.41 -1.86
CA GLN A 225 -17.10 7.55 -0.94
C GLN A 225 -15.88 8.43 -1.26
N PRO A 226 -15.91 9.74 -0.89
CA PRO A 226 -14.75 10.61 -1.02
C PRO A 226 -13.50 10.01 -0.35
N ALA A 227 -12.35 10.07 -1.02
CA ALA A 227 -11.08 9.62 -0.46
C ALA A 227 -10.52 10.55 0.62
N THR A 228 -11.04 11.78 0.70
CA THR A 228 -10.53 12.84 1.57
C THR A 228 -11.67 13.59 2.25
N ASP A 229 -11.36 14.17 3.41
CA ASP A 229 -12.21 15.13 4.11
C ASP A 229 -11.40 16.42 4.36
N PRO A 230 -11.82 17.58 3.85
CA PRO A 230 -12.91 17.76 2.87
C PRO A 230 -12.62 17.06 1.53
N ALA A 231 -13.67 16.82 0.74
CA ALA A 231 -13.58 16.12 -0.54
C ALA A 231 -12.83 16.96 -1.58
N LYS A 232 -11.69 16.46 -2.09
CA LYS A 232 -10.90 17.15 -3.11
C LYS A 232 -11.43 16.87 -4.53
N PRO A 233 -11.67 17.91 -5.37
CA PRO A 233 -12.36 17.74 -6.65
C PRO A 233 -11.47 17.29 -7.80
N ASP A 234 -10.23 17.77 -7.89
CA ASP A 234 -9.42 17.66 -9.12
C ASP A 234 -8.26 16.66 -8.98
N LYS A 235 -7.29 16.98 -8.12
CA LYS A 235 -6.00 16.29 -8.08
C LYS A 235 -5.50 16.02 -6.66
N LEU A 236 -5.02 14.80 -6.42
CA LEU A 236 -4.32 14.40 -5.20
C LEU A 236 -2.97 13.77 -5.56
N VAL A 237 -1.88 14.27 -5.00
CA VAL A 237 -0.53 13.73 -5.22
C VAL A 237 -0.13 12.88 -4.03
N LEU A 238 0.15 11.61 -4.30
CA LEU A 238 0.62 10.64 -3.32
C LEU A 238 2.08 10.28 -3.59
N ARG A 239 2.84 10.00 -2.52
CA ARG A 239 4.26 9.60 -2.60
C ARG A 239 4.51 8.30 -1.86
N SER A 240 5.63 7.64 -2.11
CA SER A 240 6.10 6.54 -1.26
C SER A 240 7.61 6.62 -1.09
N ASN A 241 8.13 6.19 0.06
CA ASN A 241 9.58 6.09 0.27
C ASN A 241 10.22 4.87 -0.44
N LYS A 242 9.41 4.06 -1.15
CA LYS A 242 9.87 2.92 -1.97
C LYS A 242 9.81 3.17 -3.47
N LEU A 243 9.26 4.32 -3.89
CA LEU A 243 9.02 4.65 -5.28
C LEU A 243 9.66 6.01 -5.57
N PRO A 244 10.48 6.17 -6.62
CA PRO A 244 10.99 7.48 -7.02
C PRO A 244 9.90 8.35 -7.68
N TRP A 245 8.78 7.74 -8.08
CA TRP A 245 7.66 8.39 -8.77
C TRP A 245 6.57 8.84 -7.78
N PRO A 246 5.98 10.03 -7.95
CA PRO A 246 4.68 10.33 -7.36
C PRO A 246 3.58 9.52 -8.08
N VAL A 247 2.55 9.14 -7.33
CA VAL A 247 1.27 8.69 -7.89
C VAL A 247 0.36 9.91 -7.93
N VAL A 248 -0.10 10.28 -9.13
CA VAL A 248 -1.08 11.36 -9.28
C VAL A 248 -2.45 10.72 -9.43
N VAL A 249 -3.35 11.05 -8.51
CA VAL A 249 -4.76 10.68 -8.56
C VAL A 249 -5.50 11.86 -9.19
N HIS A 250 -6.32 11.54 -10.19
CA HIS A 250 -7.33 12.43 -10.76
C HIS A 250 -8.70 11.89 -10.37
N ALA A 251 -9.68 12.77 -10.20
CA ALA A 251 -11.06 12.32 -10.10
C ALA A 251 -11.53 11.85 -11.48
N ASP A 252 -12.14 10.66 -11.55
CA ASP A 252 -12.88 10.22 -12.75
C ASP A 252 -14.31 10.84 -12.76
N GLY A 253 -14.61 11.77 -11.81
CA GLY A 253 -15.89 12.49 -11.64
C GLY A 253 -15.71 13.85 -10.91
N LYS A 254 -16.70 14.29 -10.11
CA LYS A 254 -16.68 15.59 -9.40
C LYS A 254 -15.75 15.64 -8.17
N ILE A 255 -15.44 14.49 -7.59
CA ILE A 255 -14.64 14.33 -6.37
C ILE A 255 -13.76 13.09 -6.50
N ILE A 256 -12.59 13.10 -5.88
CA ILE A 256 -11.71 11.92 -5.81
C ILE A 256 -12.32 10.91 -4.83
N THR A 257 -12.70 9.73 -5.34
CA THR A 257 -13.24 8.62 -4.55
C THR A 257 -12.13 7.68 -4.05
N ASN A 258 -12.47 6.83 -3.06
CA ASN A 258 -11.57 5.76 -2.61
C ASN A 258 -11.15 4.85 -3.79
N LEU A 259 -12.06 4.55 -4.73
CA LEU A 259 -11.78 3.74 -5.91
C LEU A 259 -10.79 4.43 -6.87
N ASP A 260 -10.96 5.73 -7.15
CA ASP A 260 -10.09 6.48 -8.06
C ASP A 260 -8.63 6.43 -7.60
N LEU A 261 -8.42 6.57 -6.28
CA LEU A 261 -7.10 6.47 -5.65
C LEU A 261 -6.47 5.09 -5.85
N LEU A 262 -7.23 4.01 -5.62
CA LEU A 262 -6.75 2.65 -5.83
C LEU A 262 -6.46 2.39 -7.32
N CYS A 263 -7.33 2.86 -8.21
CA CYS A 263 -7.16 2.80 -9.65
C CYS A 263 -5.90 3.55 -10.10
N ALA A 264 -5.62 4.74 -9.57
CA ALA A 264 -4.42 5.52 -9.91
C ALA A 264 -3.13 4.85 -9.41
N VAL A 265 -3.14 4.28 -8.20
CA VAL A 265 -2.02 3.48 -7.66
C VAL A 265 -1.77 2.24 -8.56
N HIS A 266 -2.82 1.49 -8.90
CA HIS A 266 -2.73 0.33 -9.79
C HIS A 266 -2.23 0.69 -11.20
N ARG A 267 -2.80 1.73 -11.83
CA ARG A 267 -2.39 2.25 -13.15
C ARG A 267 -0.89 2.63 -13.14
N THR A 268 -0.44 3.37 -12.12
CA THR A 268 0.95 3.83 -12.01
C THR A 268 1.93 2.67 -11.79
N LEU A 269 1.59 1.70 -10.93
CA LEU A 269 2.47 0.58 -10.61
C LEU A 269 2.45 -0.55 -11.66
N SER A 270 1.39 -0.66 -12.44
CA SER A 270 1.31 -1.56 -13.60
C SER A 270 2.12 -1.07 -14.82
N THR A 271 2.56 0.18 -14.82
CA THR A 271 3.37 0.75 -15.91
C THR A 271 4.71 0.01 -16.04
N ARG A 272 5.14 -0.28 -17.28
CA ARG A 272 6.45 -0.88 -17.57
C ARG A 272 7.58 0.07 -17.15
N VAL A 273 8.66 -0.50 -16.64
CA VAL A 273 9.86 0.26 -16.26
C VAL A 273 10.65 0.62 -17.53
N THR A 274 11.05 1.88 -17.65
CA THR A 274 11.90 2.35 -18.75
C THR A 274 13.36 1.95 -18.52
N HIS A 275 14.14 1.85 -19.61
CA HIS A 275 15.56 1.49 -19.51
C HIS A 275 16.34 2.40 -18.56
N ARG A 276 16.13 3.73 -18.66
CA ARG A 276 16.74 4.73 -17.77
C ARG A 276 16.37 4.56 -16.30
N GLU A 277 15.14 4.16 -15.98
CA GLU A 277 14.73 3.87 -14.60
C GLU A 277 15.39 2.58 -14.07
N TRP A 278 15.56 1.58 -14.94
CA TRP A 278 16.26 0.33 -14.62
C TRP A 278 17.75 0.56 -14.37
N GLU A 279 18.42 1.34 -15.22
CA GLU A 279 19.82 1.75 -15.03
C GLU A 279 20.01 2.61 -13.77
N ALA A 280 19.03 3.42 -13.39
CA ALA A 280 19.07 4.25 -12.18
C ALA A 280 19.08 3.44 -10.86
N LEU A 281 18.77 2.13 -10.90
CA LEU A 281 19.03 1.22 -9.77
C LEU A 281 20.52 0.88 -9.61
N GLY A 282 21.34 1.15 -10.63
CA GLY A 282 22.71 0.69 -10.77
C GLY A 282 22.78 -0.74 -11.29
N HIS A 283 23.67 -0.99 -12.25
CA HIS A 283 23.89 -2.31 -12.81
C HIS A 283 24.50 -3.27 -11.77
N GLY A 284 23.96 -4.48 -11.65
CA GLY A 284 24.41 -5.50 -10.71
C GLY A 284 24.09 -5.22 -9.24
N THR A 285 23.36 -4.15 -8.91
CA THR A 285 23.08 -3.83 -7.50
C THR A 285 22.05 -4.78 -6.89
N HIS A 286 22.09 -4.90 -5.55
CA HIS A 286 21.07 -5.65 -4.81
C HIS A 286 19.64 -5.12 -5.04
N ALA A 287 19.47 -3.83 -5.39
CA ALA A 287 18.17 -3.28 -5.73
C ALA A 287 17.65 -3.83 -7.08
N GLN A 288 18.50 -3.88 -8.09
CA GLN A 288 18.18 -4.47 -9.40
C GLN A 288 17.88 -5.98 -9.29
N LEU A 289 18.71 -6.72 -8.55
CA LEU A 289 18.49 -8.16 -8.26
C LEU A 289 17.21 -8.41 -7.44
N LYS A 290 16.82 -7.48 -6.56
CA LYS A 290 15.55 -7.57 -5.82
C LYS A 290 14.35 -7.34 -6.75
N ALA A 291 14.41 -6.34 -7.63
CA ALA A 291 13.36 -6.07 -8.60
C ALA A 291 13.20 -7.20 -9.63
N ALA A 292 14.30 -7.79 -10.10
CA ALA A 292 14.29 -8.97 -10.97
C ALA A 292 13.59 -10.18 -10.31
N ARG A 293 13.96 -10.51 -9.06
CA ARG A 293 13.29 -11.59 -8.29
C ARG A 293 11.81 -11.30 -8.06
N ALA A 294 11.43 -10.04 -7.85
CA ALA A 294 10.04 -9.63 -7.68
C ALA A 294 9.23 -9.81 -8.97
N TYR A 295 9.80 -9.41 -10.11
CA TYR A 295 9.26 -9.64 -11.45
C TYR A 295 8.99 -11.13 -11.70
N GLU A 296 9.99 -12.01 -11.48
CA GLU A 296 9.79 -13.45 -11.62
C GLU A 296 8.69 -13.98 -10.70
N THR A 297 8.66 -13.54 -9.45
CA THR A 297 7.66 -13.95 -8.46
C THR A 297 6.26 -13.54 -8.90
N ARG A 298 6.10 -12.31 -9.44
CA ARG A 298 4.83 -11.82 -10.00
C ARG A 298 4.40 -12.64 -11.22
N CYS A 299 5.30 -12.92 -12.15
CA CYS A 299 4.98 -13.71 -13.35
C CYS A 299 4.63 -15.17 -13.01
N LYS A 300 5.34 -15.78 -12.05
CA LYS A 300 4.98 -17.10 -11.49
C LYS A 300 3.60 -17.07 -10.82
N LYS A 301 3.31 -16.06 -9.98
CA LYS A 301 2.02 -15.89 -9.29
C LYS A 301 0.83 -15.70 -10.26
N LEU A 302 1.05 -15.01 -11.38
CA LEU A 302 0.03 -14.77 -12.40
C LEU A 302 -0.07 -15.87 -13.48
N GLY A 303 0.83 -16.86 -13.45
CA GLY A 303 0.91 -17.90 -14.49
C GLY A 303 1.33 -17.37 -15.88
N GLY A 304 1.96 -16.19 -15.97
CA GLY A 304 2.28 -15.57 -17.26
C GLY A 304 2.75 -14.11 -17.17
N GLY A 305 2.63 -13.38 -18.30
CA GLY A 305 2.98 -11.96 -18.39
C GLY A 305 4.49 -11.66 -18.47
N TRP A 306 5.30 -12.64 -18.88
CA TRP A 306 6.77 -12.54 -19.04
C TRP A 306 7.17 -11.58 -20.17
N ASP A 307 6.34 -11.46 -21.21
CA ASP A 307 6.41 -10.46 -22.29
C ASP A 307 6.24 -9.01 -21.80
N GLY A 308 5.63 -8.85 -20.62
CA GLY A 308 5.39 -7.57 -19.97
C GLY A 308 6.64 -6.90 -19.41
N GLY A 309 7.70 -7.67 -19.17
CA GLY A 309 8.93 -7.23 -18.51
C GLY A 309 8.71 -6.72 -17.08
N VAL A 310 9.75 -6.07 -16.55
CA VAL A 310 9.73 -5.45 -15.22
C VAL A 310 8.77 -4.25 -15.22
N ARG A 311 7.89 -4.21 -14.21
CA ARG A 311 6.90 -3.15 -13.98
C ARG A 311 7.24 -2.38 -12.72
N ARG A 312 6.67 -1.18 -12.58
CA ARG A 312 6.93 -0.29 -11.43
C ARG A 312 6.52 -0.91 -10.09
N ILE A 313 5.60 -1.87 -10.06
CA ILE A 313 5.26 -2.66 -8.87
C ILE A 313 6.44 -3.51 -8.36
N ASP A 314 7.33 -3.97 -9.24
CA ASP A 314 8.43 -4.89 -8.90
C ASP A 314 9.51 -4.20 -8.04
N TRP A 315 9.57 -2.86 -8.04
CA TRP A 315 10.38 -2.04 -7.12
C TRP A 315 10.04 -2.29 -5.64
N LEU A 316 8.76 -2.57 -5.34
CA LEU A 316 8.31 -2.83 -3.97
C LEU A 316 8.89 -4.16 -3.44
N GLY A 317 9.21 -5.10 -4.33
CA GLY A 317 9.56 -6.47 -3.98
C GLY A 317 8.34 -7.23 -3.47
N GLU A 318 8.52 -8.00 -2.40
CA GLU A 318 7.46 -8.73 -1.70
C GLU A 318 6.35 -7.85 -1.09
N LYS A 319 6.47 -6.52 -1.16
CA LYS A 319 5.54 -5.58 -0.52
C LYS A 319 4.47 -5.05 -1.49
N THR A 320 3.70 -5.94 -2.12
CA THR A 320 2.70 -5.55 -3.13
C THR A 320 1.34 -5.15 -2.56
N PHE A 321 1.12 -5.31 -1.25
CA PHE A 321 -0.15 -4.98 -0.61
C PHE A 321 -0.18 -3.52 -0.16
N LEU A 322 -1.13 -2.74 -0.64
CA LEU A 322 -1.45 -1.43 -0.08
C LEU A 322 -2.22 -1.63 1.24
N ILE A 323 -1.69 -1.05 2.31
CA ILE A 323 -2.22 -1.16 3.68
C ILE A 323 -2.62 0.19 4.28
N GLY A 324 -2.79 1.20 3.41
CA GLY A 324 -3.26 2.54 3.75
C GLY A 324 -2.36 3.68 3.27
N VAL A 325 -2.75 4.89 3.67
CA VAL A 325 -2.14 6.18 3.33
C VAL A 325 -1.93 6.98 4.61
N GLU A 326 -0.68 7.31 4.92
CA GLU A 326 -0.31 8.23 6.00
C GLU A 326 -0.31 9.65 5.47
N VAL A 327 -1.02 10.60 6.10
CA VAL A 327 -0.85 12.03 5.74
C VAL A 327 0.27 12.63 6.57
N ASP A 328 1.25 13.23 5.90
CA ASP A 328 2.19 14.13 6.55
C ASP A 328 1.51 15.47 6.83
N LYS A 329 1.28 15.76 8.11
CA LYS A 329 0.63 16.99 8.58
C LYS A 329 1.40 18.26 8.23
N SER A 330 2.71 18.17 7.95
CA SER A 330 3.55 19.32 7.64
C SER A 330 3.48 19.73 6.16
N THR A 331 3.35 18.75 5.26
CA THR A 331 3.32 18.98 3.81
C THR A 331 1.93 18.82 3.18
N GLY A 332 0.97 18.22 3.90
CA GLY A 332 -0.34 17.85 3.36
C GLY A 332 -0.30 16.74 2.31
N VAL A 333 0.85 16.05 2.16
CA VAL A 333 1.04 15.00 1.14
C VAL A 333 0.70 13.63 1.70
N GLY A 334 -0.11 12.87 0.97
CA GLY A 334 -0.41 11.48 1.30
C GLY A 334 0.75 10.55 0.94
N LYS A 335 1.12 9.67 1.87
CA LYS A 335 2.22 8.71 1.76
C LYS A 335 1.67 7.28 1.73
N LEU A 336 1.86 6.59 0.61
CA LEU A 336 1.44 5.21 0.40
C LEU A 336 2.26 4.25 1.28
N VAL A 337 1.55 3.44 2.08
CA VAL A 337 2.13 2.43 2.96
C VAL A 337 1.91 1.03 2.37
N PHE A 338 3.01 0.31 2.13
CA PHE A 338 2.98 -1.03 1.55
C PHE A 338 3.43 -2.11 2.54
N GLY A 339 2.63 -3.19 2.62
CA GLY A 339 2.84 -4.38 3.44
C GLY A 339 3.14 -5.64 2.61
N LYS A 340 3.55 -6.71 3.31
CA LYS A 340 3.60 -8.08 2.77
C LYS A 340 2.22 -8.75 2.92
N PRO A 341 1.91 -9.83 2.18
CA PRO A 341 0.69 -10.65 2.33
C PRO A 341 0.39 -11.12 3.78
#